data_AF-A0A2M7LN39-F1
#
_entry.id   AF-A0A2M7LN39-F1
#
_cell.length_a   1.000
_cell.length_b   1.000
_cell.length_c   1.000
_cell.angle_alpha   90.00
_cell.angle_beta   90.00
_cell.angle_gamma   90.00
#
_symmetry.space_group_name_H-M   'P 1'
#
loop_
_entity.id
_entity.type
_entity.pdbx_description
1 polymer ?
#
loop_
_entity_poly.entity_id
_entity_poly.type
_entity_poly.pdbx_seq_one_letter_code
_entity_poly.pdbx_strand_id
1 'polypeptide(L)'
;MVAIVFSNTLKTNKLTGLIKFVFGGFIVAVIFSPYNLLDLPNFLRSMGYESDVALGRYVAFYTRQFIDTVPVIFQSMKIFPYALGWPIFLLGLGGLFILSWKNRGYNLLRFALLIYFIPNAFVFAKWTRFMAPVMPILLLFVVLFLLEIKVIKIIKIIIIIVSILPGLAYLSIYQNPDVRFQASEWIYQNIPVGSKILSETANVVDIPLASYYSYNRYKNYKVLSFDFYNLDESLALQYDLQKAIEEADYIFVPSRRIWANHTCIQNQKSKISLRRSFSEASKNQKLNEKCKKLEQKYPILNQYYDDLFSGKLGFKLVKEFESYPKIDLFSKTIYKIPDEAAEETWSVFDHPVIRIYKKM
;
A
#
# COMPACT_ATOMS: atom_id res chain seq x y z
N MET A 1 28.26 11.02 5.22
CA MET A 1 29.46 10.90 6.09
C MET A 1 30.34 9.69 5.76
N VAL A 2 29.80 8.49 5.47
CA VAL A 2 30.63 7.32 5.10
C VAL A 2 31.34 7.50 3.75
N ALA A 3 30.77 8.19 2.77
CA ALA A 3 31.39 8.33 1.44
C ALA A 3 32.62 9.26 1.38
N ILE A 4 32.80 10.18 2.34
CA ILE A 4 33.86 11.21 2.29
C ILE A 4 35.17 10.70 2.92
N VAL A 5 35.11 9.73 3.84
CA VAL A 5 36.30 9.10 4.43
C VAL A 5 37.04 8.20 3.42
N PHE A 6 36.39 7.80 2.32
CA PHE A 6 36.91 6.78 1.40
C PHE A 6 37.54 7.28 0.08
N SER A 7 37.59 8.60 -0.19
CA SER A 7 38.27 9.06 -1.42
C SER A 7 39.80 8.94 -1.30
N ASN A 8 40.37 9.01 -0.08
CA ASN A 8 41.81 8.87 0.14
C ASN A 8 42.30 7.41 0.26
N THR A 9 41.42 6.42 0.39
CA THR A 9 41.79 4.99 0.47
C THR A 9 41.91 4.30 -0.90
N LEU A 10 41.56 4.96 -2.00
CA LEU A 10 41.74 4.43 -3.36
C LEU A 10 43.22 4.33 -3.81
N LYS A 11 44.18 4.75 -2.98
CA LYS A 11 45.62 4.49 -3.15
C LYS A 11 46.07 3.12 -2.59
N THR A 12 45.21 2.40 -1.88
CA THR A 12 45.53 1.05 -1.39
C THR A 12 45.14 -0.01 -2.43
N ASN A 13 45.85 -1.15 -2.44
CA ASN A 13 45.50 -2.32 -3.24
C ASN A 13 43.99 -2.61 -3.09
N LYS A 14 43.26 -2.78 -4.20
CA LYS A 14 41.80 -2.97 -4.19
C LYS A 14 41.36 -4.07 -3.21
N LEU A 15 42.18 -5.12 -3.07
CA LEU A 15 41.93 -6.21 -2.12
C LEU A 15 42.00 -5.75 -0.65
N THR A 16 43.02 -4.96 -0.29
CA THR A 16 43.17 -4.48 1.10
C THR A 16 42.08 -3.46 1.46
N GLY A 17 41.63 -2.67 0.49
CA GLY A 17 40.44 -1.80 0.64
C GLY A 17 39.16 -2.59 0.92
N LEU A 18 38.91 -3.66 0.16
CA LEU A 18 37.73 -4.52 0.35
C LEU A 18 37.75 -5.22 1.71
N ILE A 19 38.90 -5.76 2.13
CA ILE A 19 39.04 -6.42 3.44
C ILE A 19 38.73 -5.43 4.57
N LYS A 20 39.30 -4.21 4.52
CA LYS A 20 39.01 -3.16 5.50
C LYS A 20 37.52 -2.79 5.53
N PHE A 21 36.87 -2.76 4.37
CA PHE A 21 35.44 -2.46 4.29
C PHE A 21 34.59 -3.57 4.94
N VAL A 22 34.85 -4.83 4.60
CA VAL A 22 34.11 -5.98 5.18
C VAL A 22 34.35 -6.07 6.68
N PHE A 23 35.61 -5.97 7.12
CA PHE A 23 35.96 -6.04 8.54
C PHE A 23 35.39 -4.86 9.33
N GLY A 24 35.47 -3.64 8.79
CA GLY A 24 34.83 -2.46 9.40
C GLY A 24 33.31 -2.61 9.48
N GLY A 25 32.67 -3.13 8.43
CA GLY A 25 31.24 -3.43 8.42
C GLY A 25 30.86 -4.47 9.48
N PHE A 26 31.68 -5.51 9.65
CA PHE A 26 31.49 -6.50 10.71
C PHE A 26 31.60 -5.87 12.11
N ILE A 27 32.65 -5.08 12.37
CA ILE A 27 32.80 -4.37 13.65
C ILE A 27 31.58 -3.49 13.95
N VAL A 28 31.11 -2.72 12.97
CA VAL A 28 29.90 -1.89 13.12
C VAL A 28 28.69 -2.75 13.45
N ALA A 29 28.50 -3.89 12.75
CA ALA A 29 27.39 -4.79 13.04
C ALA A 29 27.45 -5.36 14.46
N VAL A 30 28.64 -5.71 14.97
CA VAL A 30 28.82 -6.20 16.35
C VAL A 30 28.53 -5.11 17.37
N ILE A 31 29.03 -3.88 17.17
CA ILE A 31 28.85 -2.78 18.12
C ILE A 31 27.38 -2.34 18.20
N PHE A 32 26.70 -2.22 17.05
CA PHE A 32 25.35 -1.68 17.00
C PHE A 32 24.24 -2.75 17.03
N SER A 33 24.59 -4.03 16.89
CA SER A 33 23.63 -5.14 16.98
C SER A 33 24.24 -6.37 17.66
N PRO A 34 24.77 -6.24 18.89
CA PRO A 34 25.45 -7.32 19.60
C PRO A 34 24.53 -8.52 19.86
N TYR A 35 23.22 -8.28 20.02
CA TYR A 35 22.22 -9.33 20.24
C TYR A 35 22.10 -10.31 19.08
N ASN A 36 22.45 -9.93 17.84
CA ASN A 36 22.48 -10.86 16.71
C ASN A 36 23.53 -11.97 16.89
N LEU A 37 24.57 -11.71 17.69
CA LEU A 37 25.58 -12.71 18.05
C LEU A 37 25.28 -13.41 19.38
N LEU A 38 24.82 -12.64 20.38
CA LEU A 38 24.51 -13.19 21.71
C LEU A 38 23.32 -14.18 21.67
N ASP A 39 22.35 -13.93 20.78
CA ASP A 39 21.19 -14.80 20.56
C ASP A 39 21.08 -15.18 19.07
N LEU A 40 22.18 -15.73 18.55
CA LEU A 40 22.30 -16.17 17.17
C LEU A 40 21.17 -17.13 16.74
N PRO A 41 20.72 -18.11 17.54
CA PRO A 41 19.65 -19.02 17.15
C PRO A 41 18.33 -18.28 16.86
N ASN A 42 17.90 -17.35 17.72
CA ASN A 42 16.68 -16.58 17.46
C ASN A 42 16.85 -15.60 16.31
N PHE A 43 18.02 -14.99 16.15
CA PHE A 43 18.32 -14.15 14.99
C PHE A 43 18.16 -14.95 13.68
N LEU A 44 18.78 -16.12 13.58
CA LEU A 44 18.68 -16.97 12.37
C LEU A 44 17.24 -17.44 12.11
N ARG A 45 16.48 -17.75 13.16
CA ARG A 45 15.05 -18.09 13.04
C ARG A 45 14.23 -16.93 12.49
N SER A 46 14.42 -15.72 13.01
CA SER A 46 13.74 -14.52 12.53
C SER A 46 14.13 -14.20 11.08
N MET A 47 15.41 -14.31 10.72
CA MET A 47 15.88 -14.14 9.35
C MET A 47 15.28 -15.19 8.39
N GLY A 48 15.13 -16.43 8.86
CA GLY A 48 14.46 -17.49 8.12
C GLY A 48 13.00 -17.15 7.83
N TYR A 49 12.24 -16.77 8.86
CA TYR A 49 10.85 -16.35 8.72
C TYR A 49 10.67 -15.18 7.75
N GLU A 50 11.44 -14.10 7.93
CA GLU A 50 11.36 -12.93 7.06
C GLU A 50 11.79 -13.24 5.61
N SER A 51 12.76 -14.14 5.43
CA SER A 51 13.15 -14.63 4.10
C SER A 51 12.02 -15.42 3.44
N ASP A 52 11.34 -16.30 4.18
CA ASP A 52 10.23 -17.09 3.66
C ASP A 52 9.01 -16.20 3.31
N VAL A 53 8.75 -15.14 4.09
CA VAL A 53 7.77 -14.09 3.76
C VAL A 53 8.19 -13.33 2.50
N ALA A 54 9.45 -12.88 2.43
CA ALA A 54 9.96 -12.09 1.31
C ALA A 54 9.90 -12.88 0.00
N LEU A 55 10.28 -14.16 0.04
CA LEU A 55 10.30 -15.06 -1.12
C LEU A 55 8.94 -15.68 -1.44
N GLY A 56 7.93 -15.49 -0.59
CA GLY A 56 6.57 -16.02 -0.79
C GLY A 56 6.44 -17.52 -0.54
N ARG A 57 7.40 -18.12 0.18
CA ARG A 57 7.29 -19.50 0.68
C ARG A 57 6.27 -19.60 1.82
N TYR A 58 6.17 -18.53 2.62
CA TYR A 58 5.09 -18.32 3.57
C TYR A 58 4.27 -17.09 3.15
N VAL A 59 2.99 -17.30 2.85
CA VAL A 59 2.09 -16.25 2.39
C VAL A 59 1.25 -15.75 3.57
N ALA A 60 1.80 -14.79 4.31
CA ALA A 60 1.07 -14.12 5.38
C ALA A 60 -0.12 -13.30 4.82
N PHE A 61 -1.16 -13.08 5.64
CA PHE A 61 -2.39 -12.40 5.23
C PHE A 61 -2.14 -11.00 4.61
N TYR A 62 -1.15 -10.25 5.12
CA TYR A 62 -0.76 -8.92 4.64
C TYR A 62 0.12 -8.94 3.37
N THR A 63 0.54 -10.11 2.88
CA THR A 63 1.32 -10.25 1.64
C THR A 63 0.49 -10.74 0.46
N ARG A 64 -0.79 -11.05 0.67
CA ARG A 64 -1.67 -11.63 -0.35
C ARG A 64 -1.87 -10.75 -1.57
N GLN A 65 -1.78 -9.43 -1.42
CA GLN A 65 -1.79 -8.48 -2.55
C GLN A 65 -0.72 -8.79 -3.62
N PHE A 66 0.34 -9.53 -3.28
CA PHE A 66 1.42 -9.87 -4.20
C PHE A 66 1.22 -11.20 -4.96
N ILE A 67 0.19 -12.00 -4.63
CA ILE A 67 -0.12 -13.25 -5.33
C ILE A 67 -0.45 -12.96 -6.81
N ASP A 68 0.12 -13.75 -7.71
CA ASP A 68 -0.03 -13.66 -9.17
C ASP A 68 0.39 -12.30 -9.78
N THR A 69 1.12 -11.48 -9.02
CA THR A 69 1.69 -10.22 -9.54
C THR A 69 2.87 -10.48 -10.45
N VAL A 70 3.01 -9.65 -11.48
CA VAL A 70 4.15 -9.73 -12.40
C VAL A 70 5.27 -8.80 -11.89
N PRO A 71 6.50 -9.32 -11.65
CA PRO A 71 7.67 -8.51 -11.32
C PRO A 71 7.85 -7.33 -12.27
N VAL A 72 8.38 -6.22 -11.78
CA VAL A 72 8.57 -4.93 -12.50
C VAL A 72 7.26 -4.22 -12.87
N ILE A 73 6.27 -4.94 -13.42
CA ILE A 73 4.96 -4.40 -13.79
C ILE A 73 4.20 -3.95 -12.53
N PHE A 74 4.24 -4.75 -11.45
CA PHE A 74 3.60 -4.36 -10.19
C PHE A 74 4.13 -3.02 -9.67
N GLN A 75 5.45 -2.83 -9.65
CA GLN A 75 6.08 -1.59 -9.21
C GLN A 75 5.66 -0.42 -10.12
N SER A 76 5.62 -0.66 -11.44
CA SER A 76 5.25 0.35 -12.44
C SER A 76 3.78 0.76 -12.39
N MET A 77 2.90 -0.09 -11.87
CA MET A 77 1.45 0.16 -11.83
C MET A 77 0.91 0.50 -10.44
N LYS A 78 1.53 -0.03 -9.38
CA LYS A 78 1.01 0.01 -8.00
C LYS A 78 1.90 0.78 -7.03
N ILE A 79 3.15 1.06 -7.40
CA ILE A 79 4.11 1.75 -6.53
C ILE A 79 4.50 3.10 -7.12
N PHE A 80 5.26 3.13 -8.22
CA PHE A 80 5.88 4.36 -8.71
C PHE A 80 4.87 5.45 -9.11
N PRO A 81 3.74 5.15 -9.77
CA PRO A 81 2.76 6.20 -10.08
C PRO A 81 2.17 6.88 -8.86
N TYR A 82 2.02 6.17 -7.75
CA TYR A 82 1.47 6.70 -6.50
C TYR A 82 2.57 7.38 -5.67
N ALA A 83 3.74 6.77 -5.55
CA ALA A 83 4.85 7.31 -4.78
C ALA A 83 5.53 8.54 -5.41
N LEU A 84 5.59 8.62 -6.75
CA LEU A 84 6.27 9.69 -7.48
C LEU A 84 5.30 10.60 -8.26
N GLY A 85 4.12 10.11 -8.59
CA GLY A 85 3.25 10.71 -9.61
C GLY A 85 3.63 10.23 -11.03
N TRP A 86 2.62 10.05 -11.87
CA TRP A 86 2.80 9.66 -13.28
C TRP A 86 3.80 10.53 -14.05
N PRO A 87 3.80 11.88 -13.94
CA PRO A 87 4.73 12.70 -14.71
C PRO A 87 6.20 12.41 -14.36
N ILE A 88 6.53 12.36 -13.07
CA ILE A 88 7.89 12.05 -12.60
C ILE A 88 8.29 10.64 -13.01
N PHE A 89 7.39 9.66 -12.87
CA PHE A 89 7.68 8.29 -13.28
C PHE A 89 7.99 8.19 -14.78
N LEU A 90 7.16 8.77 -15.65
CA LEU A 90 7.36 8.74 -17.10
C LEU A 90 8.61 9.49 -17.55
N LEU A 91 8.89 10.67 -16.97
CA LEU A 91 10.13 11.41 -17.23
C LEU A 91 11.36 10.64 -16.74
N GLY A 92 11.24 9.93 -15.62
CA GLY A 92 12.31 9.08 -15.07
C GLY A 92 12.61 7.91 -15.99
N LEU A 93 11.59 7.25 -16.55
CA LEU A 93 11.76 6.23 -17.59
C LEU A 93 12.39 6.83 -18.86
N GLY A 94 11.96 8.03 -19.25
CA GLY A 94 12.59 8.79 -20.34
C GLY A 94 14.09 8.97 -20.10
N GLY A 95 14.49 9.45 -18.91
CA GLY A 95 15.89 9.58 -18.53
C GLY A 95 16.64 8.25 -18.51
N LEU A 96 16.02 7.20 -17.97
CA LEU A 96 16.61 5.87 -17.88
C LEU A 96 16.94 5.30 -19.27
N PHE A 97 16.03 5.40 -20.24
CA PHE A 97 16.18 4.75 -21.54
C PHE A 97 16.76 5.64 -22.65
N ILE A 98 16.48 6.95 -22.64
CA ILE A 98 16.79 7.87 -23.75
C ILE A 98 18.15 8.56 -23.58
N LEU A 99 18.57 8.89 -22.35
CA LEU A 99 19.86 9.56 -22.13
C LEU A 99 21.01 8.72 -22.70
N SER A 100 22.07 9.39 -23.18
CA SER A 100 23.17 8.73 -23.88
C SER A 100 23.77 7.54 -23.10
N TRP A 101 23.86 6.39 -23.77
CA TRP A 101 24.54 5.19 -23.27
C TRP A 101 26.07 5.26 -23.42
N LYS A 102 26.60 6.30 -24.07
CA LYS A 102 28.04 6.55 -24.15
C LYS A 102 28.56 7.30 -22.91
N ASN A 103 27.68 7.96 -22.16
CA ASN A 103 28.06 8.73 -20.97
C ASN A 103 28.25 7.80 -19.76
N ARG A 104 29.47 7.74 -19.22
CA ARG A 104 29.83 6.89 -18.07
C ARG A 104 29.07 7.26 -16.79
N GLY A 105 28.79 8.54 -16.57
CA GLY A 105 28.05 9.02 -15.40
C GLY A 105 26.59 8.55 -15.41
N TYR A 106 25.91 8.66 -16.56
CA TYR A 106 24.54 8.16 -16.70
C TYR A 106 24.48 6.64 -16.55
N ASN A 107 25.46 5.91 -17.09
CA ASN A 107 25.53 4.46 -16.93
C ASN A 107 25.82 4.04 -15.49
N LEU A 108 26.60 4.82 -14.74
CA LEU A 108 26.78 4.59 -13.30
C LEU A 108 25.45 4.76 -12.54
N LEU A 109 24.64 5.78 -12.88
CA LEU A 109 23.30 5.94 -12.30
C LEU A 109 22.37 4.79 -12.69
N ARG A 110 22.42 4.31 -13.95
CA ARG A 110 21.66 3.13 -14.39
C ARG A 110 22.06 1.91 -13.58
N PHE A 111 23.35 1.68 -13.42
CA PHE A 111 23.87 0.58 -12.63
C PHE A 111 23.41 0.67 -11.17
N ALA A 112 23.54 1.84 -10.53
CA ALA A 112 23.09 2.07 -9.16
C ALA A 112 21.58 1.86 -8.98
N LEU A 113 20.78 2.28 -9.96
CA LEU A 113 19.35 2.02 -9.99
C LEU A 113 19.06 0.52 -10.13
N LEU A 114 19.63 -0.13 -11.15
CA LEU A 114 19.29 -1.51 -11.53
C LEU A 114 19.80 -2.54 -10.54
N ILE A 115 20.99 -2.34 -9.93
CA ILE A 115 21.54 -3.29 -8.95
C ILE A 115 20.64 -3.42 -7.71
N TYR A 116 19.95 -2.34 -7.33
CA TYR A 116 19.02 -2.37 -6.21
C TYR A 116 17.59 -2.70 -6.68
N PHE A 117 17.14 -2.12 -7.81
CA PHE A 117 15.79 -2.31 -8.32
C PHE A 117 15.53 -3.77 -8.73
N ILE A 118 16.44 -4.42 -9.47
CA ILE A 118 16.19 -5.75 -10.04
C ILE A 118 15.94 -6.78 -8.93
N PRO A 119 16.79 -6.97 -7.90
CA PRO A 119 16.51 -7.95 -6.86
C PRO A 119 15.17 -7.68 -6.17
N ASN A 120 14.92 -6.44 -5.74
CA ASN A 120 13.69 -6.08 -5.03
C ASN A 120 12.43 -6.18 -5.91
N ALA A 121 12.55 -5.98 -7.23
CA ALA A 121 11.42 -6.07 -8.13
C ALA A 121 10.93 -7.51 -8.34
N PHE A 122 11.84 -8.48 -8.19
CA PHE A 122 11.61 -9.91 -8.41
C PHE A 122 11.31 -10.70 -7.14
N VAL A 123 11.60 -10.15 -5.97
CA VAL A 123 11.14 -10.70 -4.68
C VAL A 123 9.60 -10.73 -4.62
N PHE A 124 9.02 -11.73 -3.96
CA PHE A 124 7.57 -11.89 -3.87
C PHE A 124 6.94 -10.70 -3.15
N ALA A 125 7.48 -10.30 -2.00
CA ALA A 125 7.06 -9.13 -1.25
C ALA A 125 7.51 -7.82 -1.94
N LYS A 126 6.57 -7.03 -2.44
CA LYS A 126 6.84 -5.83 -3.28
C LYS A 126 6.37 -4.54 -2.61
N TRP A 127 6.76 -4.34 -1.36
CA TRP A 127 6.34 -3.17 -0.59
C TRP A 127 6.92 -1.88 -1.16
N THR A 128 6.17 -0.78 -1.09
CA THR A 128 6.63 0.54 -1.53
C THR A 128 7.97 0.94 -0.87
N ARG A 129 8.14 0.65 0.42
CA ARG A 129 9.38 0.95 1.17
C ARG A 129 10.63 0.26 0.61
N PHE A 130 10.49 -0.90 -0.03
CA PHE A 130 11.62 -1.59 -0.68
C PHE A 130 12.03 -0.94 -2.01
N MET A 131 11.24 0.01 -2.51
CA MET A 131 11.57 0.81 -3.70
C MET A 131 12.08 2.21 -3.35
N ALA A 132 12.02 2.62 -2.08
CA ALA A 132 12.39 3.97 -1.66
C ALA A 132 13.82 4.37 -2.07
N PRO A 133 14.86 3.49 -1.99
CA PRO A 133 16.20 3.85 -2.44
C PRO A 133 16.33 4.13 -3.95
N VAL A 134 15.40 3.62 -4.77
CA VAL A 134 15.39 3.87 -6.23
C VAL A 134 14.83 5.25 -6.57
N MET A 135 13.93 5.77 -5.73
CA MET A 135 13.17 7.00 -6.00
C MET A 135 14.07 8.23 -6.22
N PRO A 136 15.09 8.52 -5.38
CA PRO A 136 16.00 9.65 -5.62
C PRO A 136 16.79 9.51 -6.92
N ILE A 137 17.17 8.28 -7.31
CA ILE A 137 17.92 8.05 -8.55
C ILE A 137 17.02 8.29 -9.77
N LEU A 138 15.75 7.88 -9.72
CA LEU A 138 14.76 8.22 -10.75
C LEU A 138 14.57 9.73 -10.87
N LEU A 139 14.52 10.48 -9.76
CA LEU A 139 14.46 11.94 -9.79
C LEU A 139 15.70 12.56 -10.45
N LEU A 140 16.90 12.02 -10.23
CA LEU A 140 18.09 12.46 -10.96
C LEU A 140 17.94 12.22 -12.47
N PHE A 141 17.40 11.07 -12.87
CA PHE A 141 17.09 10.81 -14.28
C PHE A 141 16.08 11.83 -14.85
N VAL A 142 15.05 12.20 -14.10
CA VAL A 142 14.10 13.25 -14.50
C VAL A 142 14.82 14.57 -14.75
N VAL A 143 15.64 15.04 -13.81
CA VAL A 143 16.35 16.31 -13.92
C VAL A 143 17.29 16.30 -15.12
N LEU A 144 18.11 15.26 -15.26
CA LEU A 144 19.04 15.12 -16.38
C LEU A 144 18.32 15.03 -17.72
N PHE A 145 17.22 14.29 -17.79
CA PHE A 145 16.41 14.17 -19.00
C PHE A 145 15.78 15.50 -19.39
N LEU A 146 15.22 16.23 -18.42
CA LEU A 146 14.71 17.56 -18.66
C LEU A 146 15.82 18.51 -19.14
N LEU A 147 17.04 18.44 -18.61
CA LEU A 147 18.14 19.29 -19.08
C LEU A 147 18.48 19.04 -20.56
N GLU A 148 18.47 17.77 -21.00
CA GLU A 148 18.87 17.36 -22.36
C GLU A 148 17.73 17.44 -23.40
N ILE A 149 16.45 17.35 -22.98
CA ILE A 149 15.33 17.35 -23.92
C ILE A 149 15.18 18.71 -24.62
N LYS A 150 15.13 18.68 -25.96
CA LYS A 150 14.96 19.86 -26.81
C LYS A 150 13.49 20.18 -27.00
N VAL A 151 12.91 20.93 -26.06
CA VAL A 151 11.56 21.49 -26.15
C VAL A 151 11.59 23.00 -25.87
N ILE A 152 10.60 23.74 -26.38
CA ILE A 152 10.48 25.18 -26.10
C ILE A 152 10.33 25.43 -24.59
N LYS A 153 10.89 26.55 -24.12
CA LYS A 153 10.99 26.88 -22.69
C LYS A 153 9.64 26.81 -21.96
N ILE A 154 8.57 27.27 -22.60
CA ILE A 154 7.22 27.27 -22.00
C ILE A 154 6.69 25.85 -21.76
N ILE A 155 6.91 24.92 -22.69
CA ILE A 155 6.52 23.51 -22.52
C ILE A 155 7.33 22.89 -21.39
N LYS A 156 8.63 23.19 -21.30
CA LYS A 156 9.49 22.71 -20.21
C LYS A 156 8.97 23.16 -18.84
N ILE A 157 8.56 24.42 -18.73
CA ILE A 157 7.96 24.98 -17.50
C ILE A 157 6.64 24.26 -17.18
N ILE A 158 5.76 24.03 -18.17
CA ILE A 158 4.51 23.31 -17.97
C ILE A 158 4.78 21.89 -17.46
N ILE A 159 5.74 21.17 -18.05
CA ILE A 159 6.13 19.82 -17.60
C ILE A 159 6.58 19.85 -16.14
N ILE A 160 7.40 20.82 -15.75
CA ILE A 160 7.87 20.99 -14.37
C ILE A 160 6.69 21.25 -13.43
N ILE A 161 5.79 22.17 -13.78
CA ILE A 161 4.60 22.48 -12.98
C ILE A 161 3.75 21.22 -12.79
N VAL A 162 3.41 20.53 -13.88
CA VAL A 162 2.61 19.29 -13.85
C VAL A 162 3.30 18.21 -13.02
N SER A 163 4.64 18.14 -13.03
CA SER A 163 5.40 17.18 -12.24
C SER A 163 5.40 17.45 -10.74
N ILE A 164 5.19 18.70 -10.33
CA ILE A 164 5.10 19.10 -8.92
C ILE A 164 3.70 18.84 -8.35
N LEU A 165 2.65 18.89 -9.19
CA LEU A 165 1.25 18.78 -8.74
C LEU A 165 0.94 17.51 -7.92
N PRO A 166 1.38 16.29 -8.29
CA PRO A 166 1.14 15.10 -7.48
C PRO A 166 1.74 15.21 -6.08
N GLY A 167 2.97 15.72 -5.98
CA GLY A 167 3.63 15.93 -4.68
C GLY A 167 2.86 16.90 -3.79
N LEU A 168 2.38 18.01 -4.36
CA LEU A 168 1.52 18.95 -3.63
C LEU A 168 0.20 18.32 -3.20
N ALA A 169 -0.41 17.49 -4.06
CA ALA A 169 -1.63 16.77 -3.73
C ALA A 169 -1.41 15.79 -2.57
N TYR A 170 -0.28 15.09 -2.52
CA TYR A 170 0.06 14.17 -1.44
C TYR A 170 0.26 14.87 -0.10
N LEU A 171 0.83 16.08 -0.09
CA LEU A 171 0.94 16.88 1.15
C LEU A 171 -0.41 17.16 1.81
N SER A 172 -1.49 17.20 1.02
CA SER A 172 -2.84 17.40 1.54
C SER A 172 -3.24 16.32 2.55
N ILE A 173 -2.75 15.08 2.43
CA ILE A 173 -3.07 13.97 3.35
C ILE A 173 -2.65 14.34 4.77
N TYR A 174 -1.41 14.83 4.90
CA TYR A 174 -0.80 15.18 6.19
C TYR A 174 -1.23 16.55 6.72
N GLN A 175 -1.96 17.34 5.91
CA GLN A 175 -2.58 18.60 6.32
C GLN A 175 -4.02 18.40 6.82
N ASN A 176 -4.61 17.23 6.62
CA ASN A 176 -5.93 16.88 7.11
C ASN A 176 -5.83 15.94 8.33
N PRO A 177 -6.82 15.94 9.24
CA PRO A 177 -6.86 14.96 10.34
C PRO A 177 -6.86 13.53 9.81
N ASP A 178 -6.30 12.59 10.56
CA ASP A 178 -6.33 11.18 10.16
C ASP A 178 -7.77 10.64 10.04
N VAL A 179 -8.06 9.90 8.97
CA VAL A 179 -9.36 9.28 8.71
C VAL A 179 -9.85 8.38 9.85
N ARG A 180 -8.95 7.72 10.59
CA ARG A 180 -9.29 6.87 11.74
C ARG A 180 -9.84 7.69 12.88
N PHE A 181 -9.24 8.85 13.16
CA PHE A 181 -9.76 9.79 14.17
C PHE A 181 -11.06 10.45 13.70
N GLN A 182 -11.15 10.85 12.43
CA GLN A 182 -12.39 11.41 11.86
C GLN A 182 -13.56 10.41 11.95
N ALA A 183 -13.32 9.14 11.61
CA ALA A 183 -14.30 8.07 11.73
C ALA A 183 -14.72 7.87 13.18
N SER A 184 -13.76 7.86 14.11
CA SER A 184 -14.02 7.70 15.54
C SER A 184 -14.90 8.82 16.10
N GLU A 185 -14.59 10.09 15.79
CA GLU A 185 -15.40 11.23 16.21
C GLU A 185 -16.82 11.17 15.65
N TRP A 186 -16.97 10.79 14.39
CA TRP A 186 -18.30 10.61 13.80
C TRP A 186 -19.06 9.46 14.47
N ILE A 187 -18.40 8.34 14.78
CA ILE A 187 -19.00 7.21 15.51
C ILE A 187 -19.54 7.71 16.86
N TYR A 188 -18.74 8.46 17.63
CA TYR A 188 -19.14 9.01 18.94
C TYR A 188 -20.33 9.97 18.88
N GLN A 189 -20.59 10.58 17.72
CA GLN A 189 -21.67 11.55 17.52
C GLN A 189 -22.94 10.91 16.93
N ASN A 190 -22.81 9.81 16.17
CA ASN A 190 -23.89 9.31 15.31
C ASN A 190 -24.31 7.87 15.61
N ILE A 191 -23.46 7.09 16.29
CA ILE A 191 -23.77 5.69 16.64
C ILE A 191 -24.15 5.62 18.12
N PRO A 192 -25.37 5.15 18.46
CA PRO A 192 -25.82 5.00 19.84
C PRO A 192 -24.84 4.18 20.68
N VAL A 193 -24.70 4.60 21.93
CA VAL A 193 -23.92 3.86 22.92
C VAL A 193 -24.55 2.48 23.15
N GLY A 194 -23.72 1.43 23.17
CA GLY A 194 -24.18 0.05 23.32
C GLY A 194 -24.51 -0.68 22.02
N SER A 195 -24.44 0.00 20.85
CA SER A 195 -24.58 -0.66 19.55
C SER A 195 -23.57 -1.78 19.36
N LYS A 196 -24.03 -2.87 18.74
CA LYS A 196 -23.22 -4.02 18.36
C LYS A 196 -22.60 -3.76 16.99
N ILE A 197 -21.27 -3.81 16.93
CA ILE A 197 -20.51 -3.48 15.73
C ILE A 197 -19.75 -4.73 15.30
N LEU A 198 -19.98 -5.19 14.08
CA LEU A 198 -19.15 -6.20 13.43
C LEU A 198 -18.05 -5.49 12.63
N SER A 199 -16.78 -5.76 12.92
CA SER A 199 -15.63 -5.13 12.25
C SER A 199 -14.63 -6.17 11.77
N GLU A 200 -13.97 -5.89 10.67
CA GLU A 200 -12.90 -6.74 10.15
C GLU A 200 -11.62 -6.66 11.00
N THR A 201 -11.06 -7.80 11.41
CA THR A 201 -9.80 -7.86 12.17
C THR A 201 -8.55 -7.73 11.30
N ALA A 202 -7.39 -7.56 11.94
CA ALA A 202 -6.04 -7.52 11.36
C ALA A 202 -5.93 -6.67 10.07
N ASN A 203 -6.61 -5.52 10.09
CA ASN A 203 -6.79 -4.63 8.96
C ASN A 203 -5.99 -3.34 9.21
N VAL A 204 -6.68 -2.33 9.74
CA VAL A 204 -6.08 -1.18 10.42
C VAL A 204 -6.37 -1.31 11.93
N VAL A 205 -5.93 -0.34 12.72
CA VAL A 205 -6.32 -0.29 14.14
C VAL A 205 -7.84 -0.28 14.27
N ASP A 206 -8.38 -1.05 15.22
CA ASP A 206 -9.81 -1.12 15.47
C ASP A 206 -10.38 0.26 15.82
N ILE A 207 -11.52 0.60 15.22
CA ILE A 207 -12.25 1.85 15.44
C ILE A 207 -13.57 1.58 16.20
N PRO A 208 -14.07 2.52 17.02
CA PRO A 208 -13.54 3.87 17.24
C PRO A 208 -12.27 3.88 18.11
N LEU A 209 -11.38 4.83 17.89
CA LEU A 209 -10.17 5.04 18.69
C LEU A 209 -10.49 5.81 19.97
N ALA A 210 -9.92 5.37 21.09
CA ALA A 210 -9.99 6.12 22.34
C ALA A 210 -9.13 7.39 22.26
N SER A 211 -9.70 8.53 22.65
CA SER A 211 -8.98 9.76 22.96
C SER A 211 -9.20 10.12 24.42
N TYR A 212 -8.39 11.03 24.97
CA TYR A 212 -8.57 11.54 26.33
C TYR A 212 -10.01 12.06 26.57
N TYR A 213 -10.61 12.69 25.57
CA TYR A 213 -11.96 13.24 25.63
C TYR A 213 -13.08 12.23 25.34
N SER A 214 -12.76 11.09 24.71
CA SER A 214 -13.76 10.09 24.29
C SER A 214 -13.65 8.76 25.05
N TYR A 215 -12.71 8.63 25.99
CA TYR A 215 -12.42 7.37 26.70
C TYR A 215 -13.65 6.72 27.37
N ASN A 216 -14.53 7.52 28.00
CA ASN A 216 -15.74 6.99 28.63
C ASN A 216 -16.79 6.54 27.61
N ARG A 217 -16.83 7.13 26.41
CA ARG A 217 -17.73 6.71 25.32
C ARG A 217 -17.19 5.46 24.61
N TYR A 218 -15.88 5.41 24.38
CA TYR A 218 -15.16 4.27 23.78
C TYR A 218 -15.50 2.95 24.47
N LYS A 219 -15.44 2.90 25.81
CA LYS A 219 -15.67 1.68 26.60
C LYS A 219 -17.05 1.03 26.40
N ASN A 220 -18.02 1.78 25.90
CA ASN A 220 -19.40 1.34 25.83
C ASN A 220 -19.79 0.80 24.45
N TYR A 221 -18.88 0.81 23.46
CA TYR A 221 -19.11 0.14 22.19
C TYR A 221 -18.71 -1.34 22.28
N LYS A 222 -19.55 -2.21 21.72
CA LYS A 222 -19.26 -3.65 21.61
C LYS A 222 -18.81 -3.94 20.19
N VAL A 223 -17.51 -3.79 19.95
CA VAL A 223 -16.88 -4.10 18.65
C VAL A 223 -16.45 -5.57 18.65
N LEU A 224 -17.08 -6.36 17.80
CA LEU A 224 -16.65 -7.71 17.46
C LEU A 224 -15.64 -7.61 16.32
N SER A 225 -14.35 -7.74 16.66
CA SER A 225 -13.25 -7.86 15.70
C SER A 225 -13.27 -9.29 15.13
N PHE A 226 -13.82 -9.44 13.94
CA PHE A 226 -14.14 -10.73 13.32
C PHE A 226 -13.05 -11.17 12.33
N ASP A 227 -12.69 -12.46 12.40
CA ASP A 227 -11.68 -13.08 11.55
C ASP A 227 -12.27 -13.54 10.21
N PHE A 228 -12.27 -12.65 9.23
CA PHE A 228 -12.66 -12.98 7.86
C PHE A 228 -11.58 -13.76 7.08
N TYR A 229 -10.34 -13.82 7.55
CA TYR A 229 -9.26 -14.50 6.80
C TYR A 229 -9.43 -16.02 6.80
N ASN A 230 -9.96 -16.57 7.89
CA ASN A 230 -10.16 -18.00 8.09
C ASN A 230 -11.63 -18.44 7.95
N LEU A 231 -12.52 -17.54 7.51
CA LEU A 231 -13.97 -17.78 7.42
C LEU A 231 -14.30 -19.04 6.60
N ASP A 232 -13.76 -19.14 5.39
CA ASP A 232 -14.03 -20.27 4.50
C ASP A 232 -13.40 -21.59 4.99
N GLU A 233 -12.41 -21.52 5.91
CA GLU A 233 -11.69 -22.68 6.43
C GLU A 233 -12.28 -23.21 7.76
N SER A 234 -13.10 -22.41 8.45
CA SER A 234 -13.62 -22.72 9.80
C SER A 234 -15.15 -22.73 9.86
N LEU A 235 -15.73 -23.91 10.11
CA LEU A 235 -17.18 -24.06 10.32
C LEU A 235 -17.70 -23.24 11.50
N ALA A 236 -16.89 -23.08 12.56
CA ALA A 236 -17.26 -22.25 13.71
C ALA A 236 -17.40 -20.79 13.31
N LEU A 237 -16.46 -20.25 12.53
CA LEU A 237 -16.54 -18.86 12.03
C LEU A 237 -17.74 -18.66 11.10
N GLN A 238 -18.10 -19.67 10.29
CA GLN A 238 -19.28 -19.56 9.41
C GLN A 238 -20.58 -19.42 10.21
N TYR A 239 -20.73 -20.21 11.28
CA TYR A 239 -21.86 -20.10 12.20
C TYR A 239 -21.84 -18.75 12.96
N ASP A 240 -20.67 -18.38 13.48
CA ASP A 240 -20.50 -17.14 14.23
C ASP A 240 -20.76 -15.91 13.36
N LEU A 241 -20.42 -15.95 12.05
CA LEU A 241 -20.68 -14.86 11.12
C LEU A 241 -22.19 -14.60 10.96
N GLN A 242 -22.98 -15.67 10.77
CA GLN A 242 -24.43 -15.52 10.63
C GLN A 242 -25.02 -14.83 11.87
N LYS A 243 -24.65 -15.33 13.06
CA LYS A 243 -25.08 -14.73 14.33
C LYS A 243 -24.59 -13.29 14.47
N ALA A 244 -23.35 -13.01 14.09
CA ALA A 244 -22.77 -11.67 14.16
C ALA A 244 -23.51 -10.69 13.24
N ILE A 245 -23.88 -11.08 12.02
CA ILE A 245 -24.67 -10.25 11.09
C ILE A 245 -26.09 -10.01 11.65
N GLU A 246 -26.73 -11.04 12.20
CA GLU A 246 -28.06 -10.93 12.80
C GLU A 246 -28.07 -9.98 14.00
N GLU A 247 -27.03 -10.03 14.84
CA GLU A 247 -26.91 -9.20 16.03
C GLU A 247 -26.35 -7.80 15.77
N ALA A 248 -25.60 -7.58 14.69
CA ALA A 248 -24.94 -6.31 14.41
C ALA A 248 -25.95 -5.19 14.07
N ASP A 249 -25.75 -4.03 14.66
CA ASP A 249 -26.41 -2.78 14.27
C ASP A 249 -25.63 -2.08 13.15
N TYR A 250 -24.30 -2.26 13.16
CA TYR A 250 -23.37 -1.67 12.20
C TYR A 250 -22.31 -2.68 11.76
N ILE A 251 -21.88 -2.55 10.51
CA ILE A 251 -20.72 -3.27 9.95
C ILE A 251 -19.67 -2.26 9.53
N PHE A 252 -18.45 -2.44 10.03
CA PHE A 252 -17.29 -1.63 9.65
C PHE A 252 -16.39 -2.40 8.70
N VAL A 253 -16.07 -1.78 7.56
CA VAL A 253 -15.06 -2.22 6.61
C VAL A 253 -13.91 -1.21 6.70
N PRO A 254 -12.88 -1.46 7.53
CA PRO A 254 -11.89 -0.46 7.91
C PRO A 254 -10.89 -0.11 6.81
N SER A 255 -10.71 -1.00 5.82
CA SER A 255 -9.91 -0.74 4.63
C SER A 255 -10.33 -1.66 3.48
N ARG A 256 -9.64 -1.56 2.34
CA ARG A 256 -9.85 -2.47 1.21
C ARG A 256 -9.30 -3.88 1.37
N ARG A 257 -8.40 -4.12 2.34
CA ARG A 257 -7.48 -5.29 2.35
C ARG A 257 -8.20 -6.61 2.11
N ILE A 258 -9.22 -6.91 2.91
CA ILE A 258 -9.83 -8.25 2.91
C ILE A 258 -10.56 -8.49 1.60
N TRP A 259 -11.54 -7.66 1.24
CA TRP A 259 -12.27 -7.84 -0.01
C TRP A 259 -11.34 -7.74 -1.22
N ALA A 260 -10.40 -6.80 -1.28
CA ALA A 260 -9.54 -6.66 -2.46
C ALA A 260 -8.55 -7.82 -2.64
N ASN A 261 -8.21 -8.56 -1.58
CA ASN A 261 -7.28 -9.70 -1.64
C ASN A 261 -7.98 -11.07 -1.73
N HIS A 262 -9.27 -11.15 -1.41
CA HIS A 262 -10.02 -12.42 -1.35
C HIS A 262 -11.19 -12.48 -2.32
N THR A 263 -11.60 -11.34 -2.89
CA THR A 263 -12.68 -11.26 -3.87
C THR A 263 -12.20 -10.61 -5.17
N CYS A 264 -13.08 -10.61 -6.17
CA CYS A 264 -12.87 -9.88 -7.42
C CYS A 264 -13.71 -8.60 -7.55
N ILE A 265 -14.27 -8.12 -6.44
CA ILE A 265 -15.02 -6.87 -6.41
C ILE A 265 -14.05 -5.73 -6.71
N GLN A 266 -14.21 -5.07 -7.85
CA GLN A 266 -13.46 -3.85 -8.13
C GLN A 266 -14.09 -2.66 -7.42
N ASN A 267 -13.23 -1.76 -6.95
CA ASN A 267 -13.58 -0.55 -6.23
C ASN A 267 -14.80 0.15 -6.84
N GLN A 268 -15.92 0.12 -6.13
CA GLN A 268 -17.18 0.74 -6.49
C GLN A 268 -17.07 2.28 -6.40
N LYS A 269 -16.35 2.90 -7.34
CA LYS A 269 -16.46 4.34 -7.61
C LYS A 269 -16.47 4.65 -9.11
N SER A 270 -17.55 4.22 -9.76
CA SER A 270 -18.23 5.06 -10.74
C SER A 270 -19.74 4.93 -10.52
N LYS A 271 -20.31 5.90 -9.79
CA LYS A 271 -21.74 6.25 -9.69
C LYS A 271 -22.76 5.14 -9.98
N ILE A 272 -23.47 4.73 -8.93
CA ILE A 272 -24.92 4.46 -8.92
C ILE A 272 -25.49 4.03 -10.29
N SER A 273 -25.42 2.73 -10.56
CA SER A 273 -26.47 1.98 -11.25
C SER A 273 -26.30 0.50 -10.93
N LEU A 274 -26.90 0.10 -9.80
CA LEU A 274 -27.33 -1.28 -9.63
C LEU A 274 -28.20 -1.65 -10.85
N ARG A 275 -27.83 -2.77 -11.48
CA ARG A 275 -28.32 -3.34 -12.76
C ARG A 275 -27.58 -2.90 -14.03
N ARG A 276 -26.50 -3.63 -14.32
CA ARG A 276 -26.28 -4.36 -15.59
C ARG A 276 -25.16 -5.35 -15.32
N SER A 277 -25.53 -6.60 -15.08
CA SER A 277 -25.24 -7.69 -16.02
C SER A 277 -23.77 -8.07 -15.99
N PHE A 278 -23.54 -9.32 -15.59
CA PHE A 278 -22.35 -10.15 -15.81
C PHE A 278 -21.94 -10.22 -17.31
N SER A 279 -21.71 -9.09 -17.98
CA SER A 279 -21.31 -9.06 -19.40
C SER A 279 -20.45 -7.85 -19.78
N GLU A 280 -19.38 -7.61 -19.03
CA GLU A 280 -18.14 -7.06 -19.61
C GLU A 280 -16.95 -7.96 -19.22
N ALA A 281 -17.21 -9.27 -19.19
CA ALA A 281 -16.21 -10.32 -19.21
C ALA A 281 -15.56 -10.39 -20.61
N SER A 282 -14.81 -9.36 -21.00
CA SER A 282 -13.88 -9.44 -22.12
C SER A 282 -12.86 -8.32 -22.03
N LYS A 283 -11.71 -8.62 -21.41
CA LYS A 283 -10.39 -8.09 -21.82
C LYS A 283 -9.18 -8.71 -21.13
N ASN A 284 -9.32 -9.62 -20.16
CA ASN A 284 -8.19 -10.37 -19.64
C ASN A 284 -8.59 -11.79 -19.19
N GLN A 285 -8.29 -12.80 -20.00
CA GLN A 285 -8.46 -14.22 -19.65
C GLN A 285 -7.82 -14.54 -18.29
N LYS A 286 -6.63 -13.97 -18.03
CA LYS A 286 -5.90 -14.10 -16.76
C LYS A 286 -6.63 -13.49 -15.55
N LEU A 287 -7.37 -12.39 -15.74
CA LEU A 287 -8.17 -11.79 -14.68
C LEU A 287 -9.36 -12.68 -14.34
N ASN A 288 -10.05 -13.21 -15.36
CA ASN A 288 -11.16 -14.13 -15.19
C ASN A 288 -10.74 -15.42 -14.48
N GLU A 289 -9.54 -15.95 -14.76
CA GLU A 289 -8.99 -17.11 -14.06
C GLU A 289 -8.69 -16.81 -12.59
N LYS A 290 -8.09 -15.65 -12.28
CA LYS A 290 -7.86 -15.23 -10.88
C LYS A 290 -9.17 -15.13 -10.11
N CYS A 291 -10.20 -14.52 -10.71
CA CYS A 291 -11.50 -14.37 -10.05
C CYS A 291 -12.15 -15.71 -9.75
N LYS A 292 -12.17 -16.63 -10.73
CA LYS A 292 -12.67 -17.99 -10.51
C LYS A 292 -11.92 -18.71 -9.39
N LYS A 293 -10.59 -18.58 -9.33
CA LYS A 293 -9.78 -19.17 -8.24
C LYS A 293 -10.16 -18.60 -6.87
N LEU A 294 -10.40 -17.29 -6.78
CA LEU A 294 -10.79 -16.63 -5.53
C LEU A 294 -12.20 -17.01 -5.11
N GLU A 295 -13.17 -17.02 -6.03
CA GLU A 295 -14.54 -17.46 -5.78
C GLU A 295 -14.60 -18.92 -5.31
N GLN A 296 -13.79 -19.80 -5.92
CA GLN A 296 -13.70 -21.20 -5.51
C GLN A 296 -13.01 -21.38 -4.15
N LYS A 297 -12.00 -20.55 -3.85
CA LYS A 297 -11.25 -20.65 -2.60
C LYS A 297 -11.96 -19.98 -1.41
N TYR A 298 -12.73 -18.92 -1.68
CA TYR A 298 -13.40 -18.10 -0.67
C TYR A 298 -14.89 -17.88 -0.97
N PRO A 299 -15.68 -18.94 -1.21
CA PRO A 299 -17.06 -18.81 -1.67
C PRO A 299 -17.94 -18.03 -0.69
N ILE A 300 -17.80 -18.27 0.62
CA ILE A 300 -18.61 -17.65 1.67
C ILE A 300 -18.21 -16.19 1.83
N LEU A 301 -16.91 -15.90 1.85
CA LEU A 301 -16.43 -14.51 1.96
C LEU A 301 -16.80 -13.66 0.74
N ASN A 302 -16.73 -14.23 -0.48
CA ASN A 302 -17.18 -13.54 -1.69
C ASN A 302 -18.69 -13.23 -1.62
N GLN A 303 -19.50 -14.22 -1.24
CA GLN A 303 -20.93 -14.05 -1.07
C GLN A 303 -21.26 -12.98 0.00
N TYR A 304 -20.54 -12.99 1.13
CA TYR A 304 -20.69 -11.99 2.19
C TYR A 304 -20.51 -10.55 1.67
N TYR A 305 -19.42 -10.28 0.93
CA TYR A 305 -19.19 -8.94 0.41
C TYR A 305 -20.16 -8.54 -0.71
N ASP A 306 -20.54 -9.48 -1.59
CA ASP A 306 -21.55 -9.23 -2.61
C ASP A 306 -22.89 -8.83 -1.96
N ASP A 307 -23.29 -9.53 -0.90
CA ASP A 307 -24.54 -9.24 -0.19
C ASP A 307 -24.44 -7.96 0.66
N LEU A 308 -23.29 -7.67 1.27
CA LEU A 308 -23.06 -6.43 2.02
C LEU A 308 -23.12 -5.22 1.10
N PHE A 309 -22.39 -5.24 -0.02
CA PHE A 309 -22.28 -4.11 -0.92
C PHE A 309 -23.52 -3.91 -1.80
N SER A 310 -24.27 -4.98 -2.09
CA SER A 310 -25.58 -4.87 -2.74
C SER A 310 -26.71 -4.46 -1.80
N GLY A 311 -26.48 -4.53 -0.48
CA GLY A 311 -27.47 -4.24 0.56
C GLY A 311 -28.42 -5.39 0.87
N LYS A 312 -28.22 -6.58 0.29
CA LYS A 312 -29.01 -7.79 0.56
C LYS A 312 -28.92 -8.26 2.01
N LEU A 313 -27.84 -7.95 2.73
CA LEU A 313 -27.75 -8.22 4.18
C LEU A 313 -28.66 -7.31 5.03
N GLY A 314 -29.40 -6.37 4.42
CA GLY A 314 -30.19 -5.37 5.15
C GLY A 314 -29.35 -4.22 5.71
N PHE A 315 -28.11 -4.07 5.25
CA PHE A 315 -27.21 -2.98 5.64
C PHE A 315 -27.03 -1.99 4.50
N LYS A 316 -26.95 -0.70 4.83
CA LYS A 316 -26.71 0.39 3.87
C LYS A 316 -25.45 1.17 4.26
N LEU A 317 -24.62 1.50 3.28
CA LEU A 317 -23.49 2.41 3.48
C LEU A 317 -24.02 3.79 3.93
N VAL A 318 -23.71 4.18 5.16
CA VAL A 318 -24.13 5.47 5.74
C VAL A 318 -23.01 6.49 5.79
N LYS A 319 -21.74 6.03 5.80
CA LYS A 319 -20.60 6.92 5.85
C LYS A 319 -19.35 6.28 5.26
N GLU A 320 -18.56 7.09 4.57
CA GLU A 320 -17.22 6.75 4.09
C GLU A 320 -16.25 7.86 4.49
N PHE A 321 -15.07 7.47 4.99
CA PHE A 321 -13.97 8.37 5.32
C PHE A 321 -12.78 8.05 4.43
N GLU A 322 -12.27 9.05 3.74
CA GLU A 322 -11.11 8.95 2.86
C GLU A 322 -10.29 10.23 2.97
N SER A 323 -8.98 10.10 2.76
CA SER A 323 -8.07 11.25 2.64
C SER A 323 -7.20 11.04 1.40
N TYR A 324 -7.83 10.95 0.23
CA TYR A 324 -7.07 10.84 -1.02
C TYR A 324 -6.27 12.13 -1.28
N PRO A 325 -5.10 12.04 -1.92
CA PRO A 325 -4.35 13.20 -2.38
C PRO A 325 -5.25 14.12 -3.20
N LYS A 326 -5.26 15.40 -2.85
CA LYS A 326 -6.11 16.40 -3.50
C LYS A 326 -5.44 17.76 -3.60
N ILE A 327 -5.89 18.54 -4.57
CA ILE A 327 -5.53 19.95 -4.72
C ILE A 327 -6.80 20.74 -4.49
N ASP A 328 -6.78 21.55 -3.44
CA ASP A 328 -7.84 22.48 -3.09
C ASP A 328 -7.45 23.89 -3.53
N LEU A 329 -8.36 24.61 -4.18
CA LEU A 329 -8.20 26.00 -4.58
C LEU A 329 -9.48 26.76 -4.23
N PHE A 330 -9.36 27.88 -3.51
CA PHE A 330 -10.50 28.66 -2.99
C PHE A 330 -11.55 27.79 -2.26
N SER A 331 -11.07 26.90 -1.37
CA SER A 331 -11.90 25.97 -0.60
C SER A 331 -12.71 24.97 -1.43
N LYS A 332 -12.37 24.78 -2.71
CA LYS A 332 -12.96 23.75 -3.58
C LYS A 332 -11.88 22.79 -4.04
N THR A 333 -12.16 21.49 -3.95
CA THR A 333 -11.29 20.46 -4.54
C THR A 333 -11.38 20.51 -6.05
N ILE A 334 -10.28 20.87 -6.70
CA ILE A 334 -10.18 20.95 -8.18
C ILE A 334 -9.60 19.67 -8.79
N TYR A 335 -8.85 18.89 -8.00
CA TYR A 335 -8.25 17.65 -8.44
C TYR A 335 -8.11 16.68 -7.27
N LYS A 336 -8.38 15.40 -7.51
CA LYS A 336 -8.30 14.33 -6.51
C LYS A 336 -7.72 13.08 -7.16
N ILE A 337 -6.78 12.42 -6.50
CA ILE A 337 -6.11 11.22 -6.98
C ILE A 337 -6.65 10.03 -6.17
N PRO A 338 -7.59 9.23 -6.70
CA PRO A 338 -8.02 8.03 -5.99
C PRO A 338 -6.90 6.99 -5.98
N ASP A 339 -6.27 6.81 -4.83
CA ASP A 339 -5.12 5.93 -4.63
C ASP A 339 -5.42 4.72 -3.74
N GLU A 340 -6.69 4.44 -3.48
CA GLU A 340 -7.11 3.16 -2.90
C GLU A 340 -6.70 1.97 -3.79
N ALA A 341 -6.39 2.16 -5.08
CA ALA A 341 -5.84 1.09 -5.92
C ALA A 341 -4.31 0.88 -5.78
N ALA A 342 -3.60 1.69 -4.98
CA ALA A 342 -2.17 1.60 -4.74
C ALA A 342 -1.78 0.37 -3.90
N GLU A 343 -0.48 0.09 -3.80
CA GLU A 343 0.06 -0.91 -2.87
C GLU A 343 -0.34 -0.58 -1.41
N GLU A 344 -0.57 -1.61 -0.58
CA GLU A 344 -1.22 -1.45 0.74
C GLU A 344 -0.52 -0.52 1.72
N THR A 345 0.78 -0.23 1.57
CA THR A 345 1.46 0.83 2.32
C THR A 345 0.67 2.15 2.29
N TRP A 346 0.02 2.47 1.18
CA TRP A 346 -0.82 3.67 1.02
C TRP A 346 -2.27 3.39 1.40
N SER A 347 -2.89 2.44 0.71
CA SER A 347 -4.34 2.23 0.75
C SER A 347 -4.87 1.57 2.04
N VAL A 348 -3.97 1.07 2.89
CA VAL A 348 -4.31 0.45 4.17
C VAL A 348 -3.60 1.14 5.33
N PHE A 349 -2.29 1.37 5.23
CA PHE A 349 -1.52 1.87 6.38
C PHE A 349 -1.50 3.40 6.49
N ASP A 350 -1.21 4.12 5.41
CA ASP A 350 -1.07 5.58 5.43
C ASP A 350 -2.43 6.27 5.61
N HIS A 351 -3.37 6.06 4.69
CA HIS A 351 -4.69 6.70 4.72
C HIS A 351 -5.80 5.76 4.18
N PRO A 352 -6.27 4.79 5.00
CA PRO A 352 -7.27 3.82 4.57
C PRO A 352 -8.62 4.48 4.22
N VAL A 353 -9.43 3.77 3.44
CA VAL A 353 -10.84 4.14 3.22
C VAL A 353 -11.73 3.34 4.16
N ILE A 354 -12.28 4.02 5.16
CA ILE A 354 -13.16 3.42 6.17
C ILE A 354 -14.60 3.53 5.69
N ARG A 355 -15.31 2.41 5.66
CA ARG A 355 -16.73 2.35 5.27
C ARG A 355 -17.57 1.85 6.44
N ILE A 356 -18.64 2.57 6.74
CA ILE A 356 -19.58 2.25 7.81
C ILE A 356 -20.94 1.95 7.20
N TYR A 357 -21.41 0.74 7.45
CA TYR A 357 -22.72 0.26 7.06
C TYR A 357 -23.64 0.20 8.28
N LYS A 358 -24.89 0.61 8.12
CA LYS A 358 -25.93 0.59 9.16
C LYS A 358 -27.05 -0.36 8.77
N LYS A 359 -27.55 -1.14 9.72
CA LYS A 359 -28.75 -1.98 9.55
C LYS A 359 -29.99 -1.10 9.36
N MET A 360 -30.81 -1.45 8.37
CA MET A 360 -32.01 -0.70 7.95
C MET A 360 -33.29 -1.18 8.62
#